data_AF-A0A0W0Z2S5-F1
#
_entry.id   AF-A0A0W0Z2S5-F1
#
_cell.length_a   1.000
_cell.length_b   1.000
_cell.length_c   1.000
_cell.angle_alpha   90.00
_cell.angle_beta   90.00
_cell.angle_gamma   90.00
#
_symmetry.space_group_name_H-M   'P 1'
#
loop_
_entity.id
_entity.type
_entity.pdbx_description
1 polymer ?
#
loop_
_entity_poly.entity_id
_entity_poly.type
_entity_poly.pdbx_seq_one_letter_code
_entity_poly.pdbx_strand_id
1 'polypeptide(L)'
;MNKYRFLILVSFLTQFSIGHTTNCPDPKTTSLKWGVPPDPWVVNPVSPHRPQGDENTRFVRANILVAGYGRGVVCTYRNSIGEYSIWWSTLTKIPSRLDHNWIENLGGFVCFQILEQCQFYGA
;
A
#
# COMPACT_ATOMS: atom_id res chain seq x y z
N MET A 1 29.92 31.49 16.81
CA MET A 1 29.49 30.11 16.46
C MET A 1 30.33 29.61 15.30
N ASN A 2 31.01 28.47 15.48
CA ASN A 2 31.97 27.94 14.50
C ASN A 2 31.23 27.52 13.21
N LYS A 3 31.67 27.97 12.03
CA LYS A 3 30.97 27.77 10.73
C LYS A 3 30.64 26.29 10.46
N TYR A 4 31.49 25.39 10.95
CA TYR A 4 31.29 23.94 10.87
C TYR A 4 30.08 23.42 11.67
N ARG A 5 29.74 24.05 12.80
CA ARG A 5 28.55 23.67 13.59
C ARG A 5 27.25 24.02 12.87
N PHE A 6 27.25 25.10 12.09
CA PHE A 6 26.10 25.49 11.28
C PHE A 6 25.89 24.51 10.10
N LEU A 7 26.98 24.09 9.46
CA LEU A 7 26.95 23.09 8.38
C LEU A 7 26.45 21.71 8.87
N ILE A 8 26.88 21.26 10.06
CA ILE A 8 26.42 20.00 10.65
C ILE A 8 24.92 20.08 10.98
N LEU A 9 24.43 21.21 11.49
CA LEU A 9 23.01 21.41 11.81
C LEU A 9 22.13 21.35 10.55
N VAL A 10 22.58 21.98 9.45
CA VAL A 10 21.86 21.98 8.17
C VAL A 10 21.83 20.59 7.53
N SER A 11 22.92 19.82 7.64
CA SER A 11 22.98 18.45 7.14
C SER A 11 22.03 17.50 7.89
N PHE A 12 21.77 17.73 9.18
CA PHE A 12 20.80 16.95 9.96
C PHE A 12 19.33 17.29 9.63
N LEU A 13 19.05 18.54 9.26
CA LEU A 13 17.69 19.00 8.94
C LEU A 13 17.16 18.53 7.57
N THR A 14 18.01 17.96 6.72
CA THR A 14 17.60 17.49 5.37
C THR A 14 17.16 16.02 5.33
N GLN A 15 17.18 15.31 6.46
CA GLN A 15 16.82 13.88 6.52
C GLN A 15 15.33 13.60 6.77
N PHE A 16 14.44 14.60 6.68
CA PHE A 16 13.01 14.35 6.79
C PHE A 16 12.48 13.75 5.48
N SER A 17 12.42 12.42 5.41
CA SER A 17 11.71 11.70 4.34
C SER A 17 10.24 12.13 4.32
N ILE A 18 9.77 12.58 3.16
CA ILE A 18 8.37 12.92 2.94
C ILE A 18 7.63 11.60 2.73
N GLY A 19 6.84 11.16 3.72
CA GLY A 19 5.92 10.04 3.52
C GLY A 19 4.84 10.44 2.52
N HIS A 20 4.74 9.74 1.40
CA HIS A 20 3.72 10.00 0.40
C HIS A 20 2.47 9.17 0.69
N THR A 21 1.31 9.83 0.67
CA THR A 21 0.03 9.11 0.66
C THR A 21 -0.11 8.36 -0.67
N THR A 22 -0.42 7.07 -0.59
CA THR A 22 -0.54 6.17 -1.74
C THR A 22 -1.78 5.31 -1.56
N ASN A 23 -2.39 4.93 -2.68
CA ASN A 23 -3.53 4.02 -2.74
C ASN A 23 -3.14 2.72 -3.44
N CYS A 24 -4.00 1.72 -3.36
CA CYS A 24 -3.93 0.57 -4.24
C CYS A 24 -4.02 1.01 -5.71
N PRO A 25 -3.31 0.37 -6.65
CA PRO A 25 -3.40 0.71 -8.07
C PRO A 25 -4.81 0.47 -8.59
N ASP A 26 -5.35 1.46 -9.31
CA ASP A 26 -6.70 1.38 -9.87
C ASP A 26 -6.71 0.47 -11.10
N PRO A 27 -7.58 -0.56 -11.14
CA PRO A 27 -7.64 -1.49 -12.25
C PRO A 27 -8.01 -0.82 -13.57
N LYS A 28 -8.68 0.33 -13.57
CA LYS A 28 -9.11 1.02 -14.79
C LYS A 28 -8.01 1.87 -15.43
N THR A 29 -7.11 2.41 -14.62
CA THR A 29 -6.11 3.40 -15.06
C THR A 29 -4.69 2.85 -15.12
N THR A 30 -4.41 1.77 -14.37
CA THR A 30 -3.06 1.18 -14.29
C THR A 30 -2.90 -0.03 -15.21
N SER A 31 -1.72 -0.67 -15.16
CA SER A 31 -1.42 -1.87 -15.94
C SER A 31 -2.23 -3.10 -15.52
N LEU A 32 -2.95 -3.02 -14.40
CA LEU A 32 -3.83 -4.09 -13.92
C LEU A 32 -4.94 -4.46 -14.92
N LYS A 33 -5.40 -3.54 -15.79
CA LYS A 33 -6.35 -3.87 -16.85
C LYS A 33 -5.83 -4.90 -17.86
N TRP A 34 -4.52 -5.13 -17.91
CA TRP A 34 -3.88 -6.16 -18.72
C TRP A 34 -3.37 -7.33 -17.88
N GLY A 35 -3.76 -7.41 -16.60
CA GLY A 35 -3.31 -8.47 -15.68
C GLY A 35 -1.86 -8.33 -15.24
N VAL A 36 -1.26 -7.15 -15.38
CA VAL A 36 0.14 -6.91 -15.00
C VAL A 36 0.19 -5.98 -13.78
N PRO A 37 0.65 -6.44 -12.61
CA PRO A 37 0.91 -5.56 -11.48
C PRO A 37 1.86 -4.42 -11.87
N PRO A 38 1.51 -3.15 -11.61
CA PRO A 38 2.42 -2.03 -11.84
C PRO A 38 3.53 -2.05 -10.80
N ASP A 39 4.75 -1.63 -11.16
CA ASP A 39 5.81 -1.43 -10.16
C ASP A 39 5.34 -0.43 -9.08
N PRO A 40 5.68 -0.64 -7.79
CA PRO A 40 6.51 -1.71 -7.21
C PRO A 40 5.72 -2.94 -6.72
N TRP A 41 4.47 -3.09 -7.18
CA TRP A 41 3.59 -4.16 -6.74
C TRP A 41 3.97 -5.49 -7.41
N VAL A 42 3.94 -6.55 -6.63
CA VAL A 42 4.18 -7.91 -7.10
C VAL A 42 2.96 -8.78 -6.86
N VAL A 43 2.85 -9.90 -7.58
CA VAL A 43 1.77 -10.87 -7.35
C VAL A 43 1.91 -11.46 -5.95
N ASN A 44 0.82 -11.50 -5.19
CA ASN A 44 0.83 -12.14 -3.88
C ASN A 44 0.95 -13.68 -4.08
N PRO A 45 1.98 -14.35 -3.55
CA PRO A 45 2.20 -15.77 -3.77
C PRO A 45 1.09 -16.66 -3.18
N VAL A 46 0.32 -16.16 -2.21
CA VAL A 46 -0.80 -16.88 -1.60
C VAL A 46 -2.16 -16.47 -2.17
N SER A 47 -2.16 -15.75 -3.30
CA SER A 47 -3.40 -15.36 -3.95
C SER A 47 -4.11 -16.57 -4.58
N PRO A 48 -5.45 -16.72 -4.42
CA PRO A 48 -6.19 -17.83 -5.03
C PRO A 48 -6.11 -17.85 -6.56
N HIS A 49 -6.02 -16.67 -7.17
CA HIS A 49 -5.91 -16.49 -8.61
C HIS A 49 -4.79 -15.49 -8.93
N ARG A 50 -4.28 -15.54 -10.16
CA ARG A 50 -3.34 -14.52 -10.66
C ARG A 50 -4.10 -13.31 -11.19
N PRO A 51 -3.51 -12.11 -11.19
CA PRO A 51 -4.06 -10.98 -11.91
C PRO A 51 -4.32 -11.36 -13.38
N GLN A 52 -5.47 -10.96 -13.92
CA GLN A 52 -5.86 -11.18 -15.31
C GLN A 52 -6.38 -9.87 -15.87
N GLY A 53 -6.20 -9.64 -17.16
CA GLY A 53 -6.83 -8.52 -17.85
C GLY A 53 -8.32 -8.78 -17.99
N ASP A 54 -9.12 -8.11 -17.17
CA ASP A 54 -10.59 -8.23 -17.18
C ASP A 54 -11.21 -6.86 -16.89
N GLU A 55 -12.14 -6.44 -17.75
CA GLU A 55 -12.84 -5.16 -17.66
C GLU A 55 -13.73 -5.04 -16.41
N ASN A 56 -14.16 -6.18 -15.85
CA ASN A 56 -14.96 -6.23 -14.63
C ASN A 56 -14.12 -6.21 -13.35
N THR A 57 -12.79 -6.07 -13.47
CA THR A 57 -11.90 -6.00 -12.32
C THR A 57 -12.23 -4.79 -11.46
N ARG A 58 -12.51 -5.04 -10.18
CA ARG A 58 -12.78 -3.98 -9.20
C ARG A 58 -12.00 -4.19 -7.91
N PHE A 59 -11.65 -3.09 -7.27
CA PHE A 59 -11.08 -3.08 -5.93
C PHE A 59 -12.07 -3.65 -4.91
N VAL A 60 -11.56 -4.43 -3.95
CA VAL A 60 -12.36 -5.04 -2.87
C VAL A 60 -11.91 -4.54 -1.51
N ARG A 61 -10.61 -4.57 -1.26
CA ARG A 61 -10.03 -4.16 0.03
C ARG A 61 -8.53 -3.93 -0.05
N ALA A 62 -8.02 -3.15 0.88
CA ALA A 62 -6.61 -3.01 1.18
C ALA A 62 -6.32 -3.58 2.59
N ASN A 63 -5.18 -4.23 2.75
CA ASN A 63 -4.71 -4.76 4.01
C ASN A 63 -3.31 -4.21 4.28
N ILE A 64 -3.09 -3.59 5.43
CA ILE A 64 -1.75 -3.32 5.95
C ILE A 64 -1.38 -4.50 6.83
N LEU A 65 -0.39 -5.27 6.40
CA LEU A 65 0.11 -6.42 7.15
C LEU A 65 1.17 -5.96 8.16
N VAL A 66 1.05 -6.41 9.39
CA VAL A 66 1.96 -6.09 10.49
C VAL A 66 2.54 -7.38 11.06
N ALA A 67 3.81 -7.67 10.76
CA ALA A 67 4.52 -8.85 11.25
C ALA A 67 5.84 -8.43 11.92
N GLY A 68 5.78 -8.07 13.21
CA GLY A 68 6.92 -7.52 13.94
C GLY A 68 7.41 -6.21 13.32
N TYR A 69 8.62 -6.23 12.73
CA TYR A 69 9.17 -5.09 11.96
C TYR A 69 8.76 -5.11 10.48
N GLY A 70 8.35 -6.27 9.94
CA GLY A 70 7.93 -6.41 8.54
C GLY A 70 6.57 -5.76 8.31
N ARG A 71 6.50 -4.90 7.29
CA ARG A 71 5.27 -4.21 6.89
C ARG A 71 5.09 -4.31 5.38
N GLY A 72 3.84 -4.25 4.96
CA GLY A 72 3.49 -4.20 3.56
C GLY A 72 1.99 -4.03 3.37
N VAL A 73 1.62 -3.73 2.14
CA VAL A 73 0.23 -3.55 1.76
C VAL A 73 -0.18 -4.66 0.80
N VAL A 74 -1.34 -5.26 1.02
CA VAL A 74 -1.98 -6.19 0.09
C VAL A 74 -3.25 -5.54 -0.44
N CYS A 75 -3.37 -5.47 -1.75
CA CYS A 75 -4.58 -5.00 -2.42
C CYS A 75 -5.30 -6.19 -3.02
N THR A 76 -6.57 -6.37 -2.67
CA THR A 76 -7.42 -7.43 -3.18
C THR A 76 -8.39 -6.86 -4.21
N TYR A 77 -8.53 -7.56 -5.32
CA TYR A 77 -9.42 -7.24 -6.43
C TYR A 77 -10.30 -8.43 -6.73
N ARG A 78 -11.46 -8.18 -7.34
CA ARG A 78 -12.36 -9.21 -7.85
C ARG A 78 -12.59 -9.01 -9.33
N ASN A 79 -12.51 -10.08 -10.10
CA ASN A 79 -12.83 -10.14 -11.52
C ASN A 79 -13.80 -11.31 -11.80
N SER A 80 -14.01 -11.67 -13.07
CA SER A 80 -14.93 -12.75 -13.48
C SER A 80 -14.54 -14.14 -12.97
N ILE A 81 -13.25 -14.39 -12.72
CA ILE A 81 -12.71 -15.69 -12.27
C ILE A 81 -12.73 -15.80 -10.75
N GLY A 82 -12.66 -14.67 -10.04
CA GLY A 82 -12.74 -14.63 -8.59
C GLY A 82 -11.91 -13.49 -8.01
N GLU A 83 -11.41 -13.70 -6.79
CA GLU A 83 -10.51 -12.73 -6.15
C GLU A 83 -9.05 -13.05 -6.43
N TYR A 84 -8.27 -12.00 -6.66
CA TYR A 84 -6.81 -12.04 -6.67
C TYR A 84 -6.27 -10.89 -5.83
N SER A 85 -4.98 -10.97 -5.51
CA SER A 85 -4.29 -9.98 -4.70
C SER A 85 -2.87 -9.75 -5.18
N ILE A 86 -2.45 -8.51 -5.03
CA ILE A 86 -1.07 -8.06 -5.22
C ILE A 86 -0.57 -7.52 -3.89
N TRP A 87 0.73 -7.54 -3.70
CA TRP A 87 1.35 -7.05 -2.47
C TRP A 87 2.51 -6.14 -2.77
N TRP A 88 2.77 -5.22 -1.85
CA TRP A 88 3.95 -4.36 -1.87
C TRP A 88 4.59 -4.40 -0.49
N SER A 89 5.81 -4.94 -0.43
CA SER A 89 6.61 -4.92 0.79
C SER A 89 7.26 -3.55 0.93
N THR A 90 6.65 -2.71 1.76
CA THR A 90 7.14 -1.37 2.09
C THR A 90 6.86 -1.06 3.55
N LEU A 91 7.68 -0.17 4.13
CA LEU A 91 7.44 0.34 5.47
C LEU A 91 6.22 1.26 5.45
N THR A 92 5.05 0.68 5.73
CA THR A 92 3.81 1.43 5.85
C THR A 92 3.63 1.99 7.26
N LYS A 93 3.15 3.22 7.37
CA LYS A 93 2.69 3.79 8.63
C LYS A 93 1.50 2.98 9.15
N ILE A 94 1.56 2.58 10.42
CA ILE A 94 0.45 1.91 11.09
C ILE A 94 -0.67 2.94 11.32
N PRO A 95 -1.91 2.68 10.86
CA PRO A 95 -3.04 3.56 11.09
C PRO A 95 -3.32 3.78 12.58
N SER A 96 -3.93 4.92 12.91
CA SER A 96 -4.48 5.12 14.25
C SER A 96 -5.68 4.21 14.46
N ARG A 97 -5.88 3.71 15.68
CA ARG A 97 -7.12 3.00 16.06
C ARG A 97 -8.38 3.87 15.99
N LEU A 98 -8.21 5.19 15.87
CA LEU A 98 -9.28 6.16 15.67
C LEU A 98 -9.53 6.47 14.18
N ASP A 99 -8.76 5.88 13.26
CA ASP A 99 -9.00 6.02 11.83
C ASP A 99 -10.21 5.15 11.42
N HIS A 100 -11.25 5.80 10.88
CA HIS A 100 -12.52 5.12 10.59
C HIS A 100 -12.46 4.29 9.29
N ASN A 101 -11.43 4.52 8.46
CA ASN A 101 -11.25 3.76 7.23
C ASN A 101 -10.53 2.42 7.47
N TRP A 102 -9.76 2.32 8.56
CA TRP A 102 -8.88 1.19 8.85
C TRP A 102 -9.33 0.43 10.10
N ILE A 103 -9.81 -0.79 9.91
CA ILE A 103 -10.26 -1.68 10.98
C ILE A 103 -9.10 -2.58 11.39
N GLU A 104 -8.74 -2.57 12.68
CA GLU A 104 -7.72 -3.45 13.25
C GLU A 104 -8.19 -4.92 13.23
N ASN A 105 -7.29 -5.82 12.85
CA ASN A 105 -7.50 -7.27 12.89
C ASN A 105 -6.23 -7.98 13.40
N LEU A 106 -6.29 -9.31 13.56
CA LEU A 106 -5.19 -10.12 14.10
C LEU A 106 -3.87 -10.01 13.28
N GLY A 107 -3.94 -9.63 12.01
CA GLY A 107 -2.77 -9.52 11.11
C GLY A 107 -2.35 -8.10 10.77
N GLY A 108 -2.99 -7.08 11.35
CA GLY A 108 -2.75 -5.66 11.04
C GLY A 108 -4.06 -4.90 10.86
N PHE A 109 -4.23 -4.23 9.71
CA PHE A 109 -5.37 -3.34 9.45
C PHE A 109 -6.00 -3.65 8.09
N VAL A 110 -7.31 -3.46 7.97
CA VAL A 110 -8.05 -3.66 6.73
C VAL A 110 -8.95 -2.47 6.42
N CYS A 111 -9.01 -2.06 5.15
CA CYS A 111 -9.92 -1.06 4.63
C CYS A 111 -10.78 -1.68 3.52
N PHE A 112 -12.10 -1.61 3.68
CA PHE A 112 -13.11 -2.12 2.73
C PHE A 112 -13.84 -1.00 1.98
N GLN A 113 -13.35 0.23 2.10
CA GLN A 113 -13.94 1.40 1.46
C GLN A 113 -13.62 1.44 -0.04
N ILE A 114 -14.01 2.52 -0.72
CA ILE A 114 -13.56 2.78 -2.10
C ILE A 114 -12.06 3.06 -2.13
N LEU A 115 -11.45 2.92 -3.31
CA LEU A 115 -10.00 2.98 -3.52
C LEU A 115 -9.38 4.28 -2.97
N GLU A 116 -10.07 5.40 -3.16
CA GLU A 116 -9.62 6.74 -2.77
C GLU A 116 -9.64 6.98 -1.26
N GLN A 117 -10.40 6.17 -0.52
CA GLN A 117 -10.54 6.23 0.94
C GLN A 117 -9.57 5.28 1.65
N CYS A 118 -9.09 4.24 0.97
CA CYS A 118 -8.10 3.30 1.52
C CYS A 118 -6.66 3.78 1.31
N GLN A 119 -6.38 5.00 1.78
CA GLN A 119 -5.06 5.62 1.67
C GLN A 119 -4.12 5.10 2.76
N PHE A 120 -2.85 4.92 2.40
CA PHE A 120 -1.79 4.54 3.31
C PHE A 120 -0.51 5.34 3.03
N TYR A 121 0.37 5.43 4.02
CA TYR A 121 1.63 6.16 3.88
C TYR A 121 2.77 5.15 3.84
N GLY A 122 3.43 5.03 2.69
CA GLY A 122 4.66 4.26 2.51
C GLY A 122 5.91 5.11 2.75
N ALA A 123 7.03 4.45 3.04
CA ALA A 123 8.37 5.05 3.10
C ALA A 123 9.06 5.00 1.73
#